data_AF-A0A8K0LE33-F1
#
_entry.id   AF-A0A8K0LE33-F1
#
_cell.length_a   1.000
_cell.length_b   1.000
_cell.length_c   1.000
_cell.angle_alpha   90.00
_cell.angle_beta   90.00
_cell.angle_gamma   90.00
#
_symmetry.space_group_name_H-M   'P 1'
#
loop_
_entity.id
_entity.type
_entity.pdbx_description
1 polymer ?
#
loop_
_entity_poly.entity_id
_entity_poly.type
_entity_poly.pdbx_seq_one_letter_code
_entity_poly.pdbx_strand_id
1 'polypeptide(L)'
;MGCQTSREFDAAVADAKATATPRRRSRSSANSTSSPSHSRSGSAIASDAVELPAFNIPWNERVLLACSKGNVNSLRYLLDQPGKIAVDDNLLLKMMITSVTSKQKDALSYLASRHPGLVDEKPWLLRSVHDAIFQHHAGLDMYKVLAARYPTMPKGWLGNDRCDALATVSLENDVPFAKLLIGRGASADKARIIGIPILLILTHMEAANLRNVDDLPDPFLQQTGWVKDTANDKCDSAVETDRTAMIRLLRKHGATTTIQK
;
A
#
# COMPACT_ATOMS: atom_id res chain seq x y z
N MET A 1 -44.65 16.23 24.79
CA MET A 1 -45.04 17.08 25.94
C MET A 1 -44.42 16.50 27.20
N GLY A 2 -43.74 17.32 28.02
CA GLY A 2 -43.31 17.06 29.41
C GLY A 2 -42.17 16.03 29.58
N CYS A 3 -40.89 16.39 29.70
CA CYS A 3 -40.19 16.99 30.86
C CYS A 3 -40.49 16.33 32.21
N GLN A 4 -39.51 15.56 32.74
CA GLN A 4 -39.18 15.53 34.17
C GLN A 4 -37.64 15.41 34.35
N THR A 5 -37.05 16.57 34.66
CA THR A 5 -35.94 16.85 35.58
C THR A 5 -36.09 16.08 36.91
N SER A 6 -35.13 15.85 37.81
CA SER A 6 -33.72 16.19 38.04
C SER A 6 -33.37 15.58 39.41
N ARG A 7 -32.06 15.50 39.73
CA ARG A 7 -31.43 15.44 41.08
C ARG A 7 -31.35 14.08 41.76
N GLU A 8 -30.09 13.69 42.00
CA GLU A 8 -29.44 13.26 43.26
C GLU A 8 -28.10 12.65 42.80
N PHE A 9 -26.92 13.22 43.05
CA PHE A 9 -26.29 13.38 44.36
C PHE A 9 -25.22 14.49 44.34
N ASP A 10 -25.24 15.31 45.37
CA ASP A 10 -24.25 16.31 45.73
C ASP A 10 -23.11 15.73 46.61
N ALA A 11 -21.96 16.43 46.55
CA ALA A 11 -21.02 16.72 47.64
C ALA A 11 -19.97 15.67 48.10
N ALA A 12 -18.69 16.00 47.89
CA ALA A 12 -17.69 16.39 48.93
C ALA A 12 -16.27 16.42 48.30
N VAL A 13 -15.65 17.58 48.02
CA VAL A 13 -14.83 18.48 48.89
C VAL A 13 -13.35 18.05 49.05
N ALA A 14 -12.46 18.96 48.62
CA ALA A 14 -11.18 19.43 49.22
C ALA A 14 -10.14 19.68 48.11
N ASP A 15 -9.94 20.92 47.64
CA ASP A 15 -9.17 22.04 48.24
C ASP A 15 -7.65 21.83 48.22
N ALA A 16 -6.97 22.59 47.35
CA ALA A 16 -5.58 23.00 47.51
C ALA A 16 -5.31 24.22 46.62
N LYS A 17 -5.23 25.38 47.27
CA LYS A 17 -4.98 26.71 46.72
C LYS A 17 -3.61 27.20 47.20
N ALA A 18 -2.71 27.56 46.28
CA ALA A 18 -1.60 28.52 46.49
C ALA A 18 -0.95 28.75 45.10
N THR A 19 -1.19 29.84 44.38
CA THR A 19 -0.70 31.23 44.57
C THR A 19 0.82 31.35 44.65
N ALA A 20 1.47 31.74 43.54
CA ALA A 20 2.62 32.65 43.54
C ALA A 20 2.98 33.11 42.10
N THR A 21 2.82 34.41 41.84
CA THR A 21 3.50 35.17 40.78
C THR A 21 4.31 36.25 41.48
N PRO A 22 5.55 36.57 41.04
CA PRO A 22 5.78 37.87 40.36
C PRO A 22 6.84 37.76 39.22
N ARG A 23 6.66 38.35 38.04
CA ARG A 23 6.81 39.76 37.60
C ARG A 23 8.25 40.16 37.15
N ARG A 24 8.37 40.34 35.81
CA ARG A 24 9.05 41.42 35.03
C ARG A 24 10.58 41.46 34.77
N ARG A 25 10.84 41.78 33.48
CA ARG A 25 11.91 42.61 32.84
C ARG A 25 13.29 41.94 32.75
N SER A 26 14.02 41.93 31.63
CA SER A 26 14.30 43.04 30.69
C SER A 26 14.70 42.56 29.28
N ARG A 27 14.54 43.47 28.32
CA ARG A 27 15.02 43.46 26.93
C ARG A 27 16.54 43.62 26.80
N SER A 28 17.05 43.19 25.63
CA SER A 28 18.17 43.69 24.79
C SER A 28 19.10 42.51 24.41
N SER A 29 19.77 42.42 23.27
CA SER A 29 19.82 43.12 21.98
C SER A 29 20.84 42.35 21.11
N ALA A 30 20.71 42.49 19.78
CA ALA A 30 21.75 42.43 18.75
C ALA A 30 22.38 41.08 18.32
N ASN A 31 22.08 40.74 17.06
CA ASN A 31 22.99 40.45 15.95
C ASN A 31 24.42 39.98 16.27
N SER A 32 24.84 38.87 15.65
CA SER A 32 25.88 38.90 14.62
C SER A 32 25.98 37.57 13.86
N THR A 33 26.07 37.73 12.54
CA THR A 33 26.48 36.79 11.50
C THR A 33 27.83 36.13 11.75
N SER A 34 27.97 34.84 11.43
CA SER A 34 29.07 34.31 10.58
C SER A 34 29.03 32.77 10.50
N SER A 35 28.86 32.26 9.28
CA SER A 35 29.54 31.02 8.85
C SER A 35 30.97 31.41 8.43
N PRO A 36 32.01 30.54 8.51
CA PRO A 36 32.13 29.47 7.51
C PRO A 36 32.81 28.14 7.97
N SER A 37 32.26 27.06 7.42
CA SER A 37 32.87 25.90 6.75
C SER A 37 34.01 25.03 7.33
N HIS A 38 33.81 23.72 7.10
CA HIS A 38 34.75 22.58 7.04
C HIS A 38 35.40 22.14 8.36
N SER A 39 35.17 20.92 8.86
CA SER A 39 35.50 19.67 8.16
C SER A 39 35.22 18.44 9.05
N ARG A 40 35.18 17.27 8.41
CA ARG A 40 35.35 15.89 8.92
C ARG A 40 34.14 15.13 9.46
N SER A 41 33.66 14.25 8.58
CA SER A 41 33.56 12.80 8.81
C SER A 41 32.82 12.38 10.08
N GLY A 42 31.49 12.54 10.07
CA GLY A 42 30.59 11.73 10.87
C GLY A 42 30.03 10.61 10.01
N SER A 43 30.39 9.37 10.32
CA SER A 43 29.68 8.17 9.86
C SER A 43 28.17 8.37 10.03
N ALA A 44 27.42 8.27 8.95
CA ALA A 44 25.96 8.30 8.96
C ALA A 44 25.43 7.05 9.67
N ILE A 45 25.37 7.11 11.00
CA ILE A 45 24.35 6.39 11.75
C ILE A 45 23.17 7.36 11.75
N ALA A 46 22.28 7.20 10.77
CA ALA A 46 20.99 7.88 10.78
C ALA A 46 20.27 7.44 12.05
N SER A 47 20.32 8.27 13.08
CA SER A 47 19.61 8.04 14.33
C SER A 47 18.12 7.92 14.03
N ASP A 48 17.51 6.86 14.58
CA ASP A 48 16.08 6.57 14.72
C ASP A 48 15.32 7.71 15.43
N ALA A 49 15.37 8.93 14.91
CA ALA A 49 14.60 10.04 15.44
C ALA A 49 13.13 9.79 15.11
N VAL A 50 12.30 9.70 16.14
CA VAL A 50 10.84 9.62 15.99
C VAL A 50 10.35 10.96 15.43
N GLU A 51 10.30 11.08 14.11
CA GLU A 51 9.66 12.22 13.45
C GLU A 51 8.13 12.05 13.59
N LEU A 52 7.58 12.58 14.68
CA LEU A 52 6.16 12.55 14.93
C LEU A 52 5.44 13.51 13.99
N PRO A 53 4.35 13.08 13.33
CA PRO A 53 3.50 13.99 12.57
C PRO A 53 2.90 15.04 13.51
N ALA A 54 2.72 16.25 12.98
CA ALA A 54 2.31 17.44 13.73
C ALA A 54 1.11 17.16 14.65
N PHE A 55 1.16 17.67 15.88
CA PHE A 55 0.18 17.34 16.94
C PHE A 55 -1.21 17.93 16.69
N ASN A 56 -1.33 18.89 15.76
CA ASN A 56 -2.59 19.55 15.39
C ASN A 56 -3.42 18.76 14.36
N ILE A 57 -2.96 17.60 13.93
CA ILE A 57 -3.66 16.72 12.99
C ILE A 57 -4.41 15.62 13.77
N PRO A 58 -5.63 15.22 13.38
CA PRO A 58 -6.35 14.10 14.00
C PRO A 58 -5.50 12.82 14.07
N TRP A 59 -5.65 12.03 15.13
CA TRP A 59 -4.80 10.85 15.34
C TRP A 59 -4.85 9.84 14.18
N ASN A 60 -6.03 9.60 13.59
CA ASN A 60 -6.17 8.72 12.42
C ASN A 60 -5.28 9.20 11.24
N GLU A 61 -5.29 10.49 10.94
CA GLU A 61 -4.47 11.09 9.89
C GLU A 61 -2.98 11.03 10.21
N ARG A 62 -2.60 11.19 11.48
CA ARG A 62 -1.22 11.02 11.95
C ARG A 62 -0.71 9.59 11.71
N VAL A 63 -1.53 8.59 12.00
CA VAL A 63 -1.19 7.18 11.76
C VAL A 63 -1.08 6.88 10.27
N LEU A 64 -2.01 7.39 9.45
CA LEU A 64 -1.94 7.23 7.99
C LEU A 64 -0.70 7.93 7.39
N LEU A 65 -0.32 9.10 7.89
CA LEU A 65 0.90 9.79 7.47
C LEU A 65 2.17 9.01 7.86
N ALA A 66 2.18 8.37 9.03
CA ALA A 66 3.28 7.48 9.41
C ALA A 66 3.33 6.23 8.51
N CYS A 67 2.18 5.69 8.11
CA CYS A 67 2.09 4.58 7.14
C CYS A 67 2.62 4.99 5.76
N SER A 68 2.27 6.17 5.25
CA SER A 68 2.68 6.64 3.93
C SER A 68 4.16 7.03 3.85
N LYS A 69 4.73 7.49 4.97
CA LYS A 69 6.17 7.76 5.11
C LYS A 69 7.00 6.52 5.44
N GLY A 70 6.38 5.38 5.77
CA GLY A 70 7.10 4.19 6.22
C GLY A 70 7.75 4.32 7.60
N ASN A 71 7.35 5.31 8.40
CA ASN A 71 7.98 5.59 9.69
C ASN A 71 7.45 4.62 10.77
N VAL A 72 8.07 3.45 10.86
CA VAL A 72 7.71 2.38 11.81
C VAL A 72 7.85 2.84 13.26
N ASN A 73 8.82 3.70 13.58
CA ASN A 73 8.99 4.22 14.94
C ASN A 73 7.82 5.12 15.36
N SER A 74 7.36 5.99 14.45
CA SER A 74 6.15 6.78 14.67
C SER A 74 4.89 5.91 14.73
N LEU A 75 4.79 4.85 13.92
CA LEU A 75 3.68 3.89 14.03
C LEU A 75 3.69 3.15 15.37
N ARG A 76 4.86 2.72 15.84
CA ARG A 76 5.01 2.09 17.16
C ARG A 76 4.60 3.05 18.25
N TYR A 77 5.13 4.28 18.21
CA TYR A 77 4.75 5.31 19.15
C TYR A 77 3.23 5.55 19.15
N LEU A 78 2.60 5.74 17.99
CA LEU A 78 1.18 6.07 17.91
C LEU A 78 0.24 4.92 18.29
N LEU A 79 0.60 3.68 17.98
CA LEU A 79 -0.26 2.49 18.18
C LEU A 79 -0.03 1.79 19.53
N ASP A 80 1.13 1.98 20.16
CA ASP A 80 1.48 1.34 21.44
C ASP A 80 1.30 2.26 22.65
N GLN A 81 0.72 3.46 22.48
CA GLN A 81 0.43 4.33 23.62
C GLN A 81 -0.55 3.67 24.61
N PRO A 82 -0.26 3.72 25.92
CA PRO A 82 -1.22 3.34 26.94
C PRO A 82 -2.40 4.33 26.90
N GLY A 83 -3.59 3.83 26.59
CA GLY A 83 -4.79 4.65 26.34
C GLY A 83 -5.60 4.27 25.10
N LYS A 84 -5.22 3.17 24.40
CA LYS A 84 -5.96 2.47 23.33
C LYS A 84 -7.03 3.32 22.64
N ILE A 85 -6.60 4.16 21.69
CA ILE A 85 -7.50 4.45 20.58
C ILE A 85 -7.64 3.15 19.82
N ALA A 86 -8.82 2.54 19.90
CA ALA A 86 -9.09 1.26 19.24
C ALA A 86 -8.94 1.47 17.73
N VAL A 87 -8.01 0.74 17.12
CA VAL A 87 -7.95 0.62 15.67
C VAL A 87 -9.11 -0.30 15.26
N ASP A 88 -10.12 0.29 14.64
CA ASP A 88 -11.17 -0.48 13.99
C ASP A 88 -10.68 -1.06 12.66
N ASP A 89 -11.48 -1.97 12.08
CA ASP A 89 -11.12 -2.66 10.85
C ASP A 89 -11.00 -1.71 9.65
N ASN A 90 -11.77 -0.62 9.64
CA ASN A 90 -11.73 0.37 8.57
C ASN A 90 -10.41 1.16 8.60
N LEU A 91 -9.95 1.54 9.79
CA LEU A 91 -8.68 2.23 9.95
C LEU A 91 -7.52 1.27 9.66
N LEU A 92 -7.56 0.03 10.13
CA LEU A 92 -6.55 -0.97 9.81
C LEU A 92 -6.42 -1.17 8.30
N LEU A 93 -7.55 -1.33 7.61
CA LEU A 93 -7.58 -1.46 6.15
C LEU A 93 -6.93 -0.24 5.48
N LYS A 94 -7.33 0.97 5.87
CA LYS A 94 -6.76 2.22 5.32
C LYS A 94 -5.26 2.31 5.56
N MET A 95 -4.78 1.93 6.74
CA MET A 95 -3.35 1.93 7.08
C MET A 95 -2.57 0.97 6.19
N MET A 96 -3.04 -0.28 6.05
CA MET A 96 -2.38 -1.28 5.21
C MET A 96 -2.41 -0.90 3.72
N ILE A 97 -3.55 -0.43 3.20
CA ILE A 97 -3.65 0.08 1.83
C ILE A 97 -2.73 1.28 1.63
N THR A 98 -2.67 2.23 2.57
CA THR A 98 -1.79 3.40 2.48
C THR A 98 -0.31 3.00 2.44
N SER A 99 0.09 2.00 3.23
CA SER A 99 1.44 1.44 3.13
C SER A 99 1.70 0.79 1.77
N VAL A 100 0.72 0.10 1.18
CA VAL A 100 0.82 -0.49 -0.16
C VAL A 100 0.94 0.59 -1.24
N THR A 101 0.03 1.57 -1.27
CA THR A 101 0.01 2.62 -2.30
C THR A 101 1.23 3.53 -2.22
N SER A 102 1.78 3.71 -1.02
CA SER A 102 3.01 4.48 -0.79
C SER A 102 4.28 3.61 -0.88
N LYS A 103 4.16 2.32 -1.20
CA LYS A 103 5.26 1.34 -1.34
C LYS A 103 6.15 1.23 -0.09
N GLN A 104 5.54 1.35 1.09
CA GLN A 104 6.21 1.33 2.38
C GLN A 104 6.21 -0.08 2.99
N LYS A 105 7.19 -0.90 2.58
CA LYS A 105 7.31 -2.32 2.95
C LYS A 105 7.35 -2.53 4.46
N ASP A 106 8.13 -1.71 5.15
CA ASP A 106 8.39 -1.90 6.57
C ASP A 106 7.18 -1.52 7.42
N ALA A 107 6.41 -0.50 6.99
CA ALA A 107 5.12 -0.19 7.59
C ALA A 107 4.12 -1.34 7.38
N LEU A 108 3.99 -1.85 6.15
CA LEU A 108 3.11 -3.00 5.89
C LEU A 108 3.52 -4.22 6.71
N SER A 109 4.82 -4.52 6.80
CA SER A 109 5.38 -5.62 7.59
C SER A 109 5.07 -5.46 9.08
N TYR A 110 5.23 -4.25 9.61
CA TYR A 110 4.89 -3.93 10.99
C TYR A 110 3.40 -4.13 11.27
N LEU A 111 2.51 -3.61 10.42
CA LEU A 111 1.07 -3.80 10.58
C LEU A 111 0.68 -5.28 10.50
N ALA A 112 1.17 -6.00 9.49
CA ALA A 112 0.92 -7.44 9.34
C ALA A 112 1.43 -8.24 10.55
N SER A 113 2.50 -7.79 11.22
CA SER A 113 3.02 -8.41 12.45
C SER A 113 2.09 -8.30 13.65
N ARG A 114 1.32 -7.23 13.73
CA ARG A 114 0.36 -7.01 14.82
C ARG A 114 -0.93 -7.79 14.62
N HIS A 115 -1.17 -8.31 13.42
CA HIS A 115 -2.38 -9.01 13.04
C HIS A 115 -2.07 -10.37 12.38
N PRO A 116 -1.47 -11.32 13.13
CA PRO A 116 -1.11 -12.63 12.57
C PRO A 116 -2.34 -13.47 12.16
N GLY A 117 -3.48 -13.30 12.82
CA GLY A 117 -4.74 -14.01 12.52
C GLY A 117 -5.58 -13.41 11.39
N LEU A 118 -5.09 -12.36 10.70
CA LEU A 118 -5.91 -11.59 9.75
C LEU A 118 -6.50 -12.43 8.62
N VAL A 119 -5.78 -13.46 8.18
CA VAL A 119 -6.23 -14.37 7.11
C VAL A 119 -7.49 -15.16 7.51
N ASP A 120 -7.61 -15.55 8.77
CA ASP A 120 -8.72 -16.36 9.27
C ASP A 120 -9.84 -15.48 9.86
N GLU A 121 -9.48 -14.43 10.59
CA GLU A 121 -10.42 -13.53 11.27
C GLU A 121 -11.11 -12.57 10.30
N LYS A 122 -10.35 -12.02 9.34
CA LYS A 122 -10.79 -10.93 8.45
C LYS A 122 -10.26 -11.14 7.02
N PRO A 123 -10.63 -12.26 6.36
CA PRO A 123 -10.15 -12.58 5.01
C PRO A 123 -10.48 -11.49 3.99
N TRP A 124 -11.61 -10.78 4.16
CA TRP A 124 -12.00 -9.67 3.29
C TRP A 124 -11.03 -8.48 3.38
N LEU A 125 -10.50 -8.17 4.57
CA LEU A 125 -9.55 -7.08 4.78
C LEU A 125 -8.22 -7.42 4.10
N LEU A 126 -7.69 -8.61 4.39
CA LEU A 126 -6.45 -9.07 3.78
C LEU A 126 -6.59 -9.19 2.26
N ARG A 127 -7.77 -9.62 1.76
CA ARG A 127 -8.06 -9.65 0.32
C ARG A 127 -7.98 -8.27 -0.32
N SER A 128 -8.54 -7.24 0.32
CA SER A 128 -8.44 -5.87 -0.18
C SER A 128 -6.99 -5.36 -0.21
N VAL A 129 -6.18 -5.70 0.79
CA VAL A 129 -4.75 -5.35 0.79
C VAL A 129 -3.98 -6.11 -0.30
N HIS A 130 -4.31 -7.39 -0.52
CA HIS A 130 -3.77 -8.19 -1.61
C HIS A 130 -4.09 -7.55 -2.97
N ASP A 131 -5.35 -7.22 -3.23
CA ASP A 131 -5.77 -6.63 -4.50
C ASP A 131 -5.13 -5.25 -4.73
N ALA A 132 -4.96 -4.45 -3.66
CA ALA A 132 -4.29 -3.16 -3.73
C ALA A 132 -2.83 -3.27 -4.21
N ILE A 133 -2.12 -4.36 -3.94
CA ILE A 133 -0.73 -4.55 -4.41
C ILE A 133 -0.68 -4.56 -5.94
N PHE A 134 -1.65 -5.20 -6.58
CA PHE A 134 -1.72 -5.32 -8.03
C PHE A 134 -2.35 -4.08 -8.66
N GLN A 135 -3.41 -3.53 -8.07
CA GLN A 135 -4.06 -2.31 -8.56
C GLN A 135 -3.16 -1.07 -8.51
N HIS A 136 -2.25 -1.01 -7.53
CA HIS A 136 -1.34 0.13 -7.36
C HIS A 136 0.11 -0.19 -7.70
N HIS A 137 0.36 -1.31 -8.39
CA HIS A 137 1.70 -1.64 -8.90
C HIS A 137 2.77 -1.57 -7.79
N ALA A 138 2.42 -2.08 -6.61
CA ALA A 138 3.19 -1.89 -5.39
C ALA A 138 4.43 -2.81 -5.33
N GLY A 139 4.46 -3.85 -6.16
CA GLY A 139 5.63 -4.67 -6.42
C GLY A 139 5.71 -5.99 -5.65
N LEU A 140 6.69 -6.79 -6.06
CA LEU A 140 6.97 -8.14 -5.55
C LEU A 140 7.30 -8.17 -4.04
N ASP A 141 7.99 -7.15 -3.55
CA ASP A 141 8.41 -7.03 -2.15
C ASP A 141 7.23 -6.85 -1.20
N MET A 142 6.21 -6.06 -1.58
CA MET A 142 4.95 -5.97 -0.82
C MET A 142 4.24 -7.32 -0.76
N TYR A 143 4.15 -8.02 -1.89
CA TYR A 143 3.51 -9.33 -1.94
C TYR A 143 4.26 -10.36 -1.10
N LYS A 144 5.60 -10.31 -1.08
CA LYS A 144 6.43 -11.16 -0.23
C LYS A 144 6.14 -10.94 1.26
N VAL A 145 5.85 -9.71 1.69
CA VAL A 145 5.43 -9.44 3.09
C VAL A 145 4.16 -10.19 3.44
N LEU A 146 3.10 -10.03 2.63
CA LEU A 146 1.83 -10.72 2.89
C LEU A 146 2.01 -12.23 2.86
N ALA A 147 2.73 -12.74 1.87
CA ALA A 147 2.96 -14.16 1.72
C ALA A 147 3.78 -14.81 2.83
N ALA A 148 4.77 -14.08 3.36
CA ALA A 148 5.56 -14.56 4.48
C ALA A 148 4.74 -14.55 5.77
N ARG A 149 3.88 -13.55 5.96
CA ARG A 149 3.04 -13.45 7.15
C ARG A 149 1.83 -14.40 7.11
N TYR A 150 1.25 -14.61 5.94
CA TYR A 150 0.00 -15.33 5.73
C TYR A 150 0.19 -16.45 4.69
N PRO A 151 0.91 -17.54 5.04
CA PRO A 151 1.20 -18.64 4.11
C PRO A 151 -0.06 -19.41 3.68
N THR A 152 -1.14 -19.32 4.46
CA THR A 152 -2.44 -19.96 4.20
C THR A 152 -3.37 -19.11 3.33
N MET A 153 -2.91 -17.98 2.76
CA MET A 153 -3.72 -17.19 1.84
C MET A 153 -4.31 -18.07 0.72
N PRO A 154 -5.62 -17.98 0.44
CA PRO A 154 -6.26 -18.82 -0.56
C PRO A 154 -5.65 -18.67 -1.95
N LYS A 155 -5.31 -19.80 -2.60
CA LYS A 155 -4.80 -19.81 -3.98
C LYS A 155 -5.76 -19.16 -4.98
N GLY A 156 -7.07 -19.27 -4.73
CA GLY A 156 -8.12 -18.63 -5.52
C GLY A 156 -8.06 -17.10 -5.50
N TRP A 157 -7.17 -16.49 -4.71
CA TRP A 157 -6.98 -15.05 -4.76
C TRP A 157 -6.17 -14.56 -5.95
N LEU A 158 -5.38 -15.44 -6.56
CA LEU A 158 -4.48 -15.10 -7.66
C LEU A 158 -5.16 -14.97 -9.03
N GLY A 159 -6.41 -15.39 -9.16
CA GLY A 159 -7.18 -15.23 -10.39
C GLY A 159 -8.67 -15.06 -10.07
N ASN A 160 -9.21 -13.88 -10.35
CA ASN A 160 -10.65 -13.64 -10.36
C ASN A 160 -11.02 -12.54 -11.35
N ASP A 161 -12.32 -12.34 -11.55
CA ASP A 161 -12.87 -11.36 -12.51
C ASP A 161 -12.53 -9.90 -12.19
N ARG A 162 -12.06 -9.59 -10.98
CA ARG A 162 -11.78 -8.22 -10.52
C ARG A 162 -10.31 -7.83 -10.65
N CYS A 163 -9.39 -8.78 -10.48
CA CYS A 163 -7.96 -8.55 -10.59
C CYS A 163 -7.24 -9.89 -10.80
N ASP A 164 -6.79 -10.13 -12.03
CA ASP A 164 -5.93 -11.25 -12.35
C ASP A 164 -4.48 -10.86 -12.07
N ALA A 165 -3.97 -11.29 -10.92
CA ALA A 165 -2.64 -10.92 -10.44
C ALA A 165 -1.54 -11.27 -11.44
N LEU A 166 -1.63 -12.45 -12.08
CA LEU A 166 -0.63 -12.87 -13.06
C LEU A 166 -0.73 -12.02 -14.32
N ALA A 167 -1.95 -11.70 -14.76
CA ALA A 167 -2.13 -10.87 -15.95
C ALA A 167 -1.60 -9.44 -15.76
N THR A 168 -1.87 -8.81 -14.60
CA THR A 168 -1.35 -7.47 -14.27
C THR A 168 0.17 -7.43 -14.27
N VAL A 169 0.81 -8.35 -13.54
CA VAL A 169 2.28 -8.45 -13.46
C VAL A 169 2.90 -8.78 -14.82
N SER A 170 2.18 -9.54 -15.65
CA SER A 170 2.59 -9.84 -17.01
C SER A 170 2.61 -8.62 -17.93
N LEU A 171 1.66 -7.68 -17.80
CA LEU A 171 1.69 -6.41 -18.57
C LEU A 171 2.89 -5.54 -18.21
N GLU A 172 3.24 -5.51 -16.93
CA GLU A 172 4.43 -4.80 -16.41
C GLU A 172 5.75 -5.48 -16.77
N ASN A 173 5.69 -6.66 -17.39
CA ASN A 173 6.84 -7.48 -17.73
C ASN A 173 7.73 -7.86 -16.52
N ASP A 174 7.16 -7.93 -15.30
CA ASP A 174 7.89 -8.37 -14.10
C ASP A 174 7.96 -9.91 -14.04
N VAL A 175 8.92 -10.45 -14.79
CA VAL A 175 9.18 -11.90 -14.89
C VAL A 175 9.47 -12.56 -13.53
N PRO A 176 10.30 -11.98 -12.62
CA PRO A 176 10.49 -12.52 -11.27
C PRO A 176 9.19 -12.67 -10.47
N PHE A 177 8.31 -11.68 -10.52
CA PHE A 177 7.05 -11.72 -9.80
C PHE A 177 6.08 -12.72 -10.44
N ALA A 178 5.98 -12.75 -11.77
CA ALA A 178 5.17 -13.75 -12.47
C ALA A 178 5.59 -15.19 -12.12
N LYS A 179 6.91 -15.47 -12.06
CA LYS A 179 7.42 -16.79 -11.60
C LYS A 179 6.96 -17.13 -10.19
N LEU A 180 6.99 -16.17 -9.27
CA LEU A 180 6.51 -16.38 -7.90
C LEU A 180 5.02 -16.69 -7.87
N LEU A 181 4.20 -15.96 -8.63
CA LEU A 181 2.75 -16.16 -8.70
C LEU A 181 2.41 -17.54 -9.26
N ILE A 182 3.06 -17.95 -10.35
CA ILE A 182 2.90 -19.31 -10.93
C ILE A 182 3.29 -20.37 -9.90
N GLY A 183 4.43 -20.19 -9.20
CA GLY A 183 4.85 -21.10 -8.13
C GLY A 183 3.88 -21.19 -6.95
N ARG A 184 3.04 -20.17 -6.76
CA ARG A 184 1.97 -20.12 -5.75
C ARG A 184 0.63 -20.69 -6.25
N GLY A 185 0.55 -21.08 -7.52
CA GLY A 185 -0.64 -21.68 -8.12
C GLY A 185 -1.46 -20.75 -9.02
N ALA A 186 -0.92 -19.61 -9.44
CA ALA A 186 -1.54 -18.81 -10.50
C ALA A 186 -1.55 -19.61 -11.82
N SER A 187 -2.67 -19.55 -12.53
CA SER A 187 -2.95 -20.37 -13.72
C SER A 187 -2.65 -19.55 -14.99
N ALA A 188 -1.56 -19.84 -15.68
CA ALA A 188 -1.16 -19.05 -16.86
C ALA A 188 -2.13 -19.19 -18.05
N ASP A 189 -2.81 -20.33 -18.18
CA ASP A 189 -3.89 -20.59 -19.14
C ASP A 189 -5.15 -19.75 -18.90
N LYS A 190 -5.43 -19.43 -17.63
CA LYS A 190 -6.59 -18.62 -17.22
C LYS A 190 -6.25 -17.15 -17.03
N ALA A 191 -4.97 -16.77 -17.13
CA ALA A 191 -4.55 -15.39 -16.95
C ALA A 191 -5.20 -14.49 -18.00
N ARG A 192 -6.07 -13.56 -17.56
CA ARG A 192 -6.90 -12.73 -18.43
C ARG A 192 -6.95 -11.26 -17.98
N ILE A 193 -7.09 -10.35 -18.93
CA ILE A 193 -7.42 -8.94 -18.67
C ILE A 193 -8.69 -8.62 -19.45
N ILE A 194 -9.75 -8.25 -18.74
CA ILE A 194 -11.07 -7.96 -19.32
C ILE A 194 -11.51 -9.12 -20.25
N GLY A 195 -11.35 -10.36 -19.77
CA GLY A 195 -11.70 -11.58 -20.52
C GLY A 195 -10.74 -11.97 -21.66
N ILE A 196 -9.72 -11.18 -21.96
CA ILE A 196 -8.74 -11.49 -23.02
C ILE A 196 -7.56 -12.25 -22.43
N PRO A 197 -7.12 -13.38 -23.02
CA PRO A 197 -5.91 -14.09 -22.59
C PRO A 197 -4.68 -13.17 -22.62
N ILE A 198 -3.96 -13.06 -21.49
CA ILE A 198 -2.81 -12.16 -21.40
C ILE A 198 -1.71 -12.48 -22.43
N LEU A 199 -1.52 -13.76 -22.74
CA LEU A 199 -0.53 -14.18 -23.74
C LEU A 199 -0.84 -13.59 -25.12
N LEU A 200 -2.12 -13.47 -25.48
CA LEU A 200 -2.53 -12.87 -26.75
C LEU A 200 -2.13 -11.39 -26.79
N ILE A 201 -2.46 -10.64 -25.73
CA ILE A 201 -2.10 -9.21 -25.60
C ILE A 201 -0.58 -9.03 -25.73
N LEU A 202 0.21 -9.74 -24.91
CA LEU A 202 1.66 -9.59 -24.92
C LEU A 202 2.29 -9.95 -26.27
N THR A 203 1.78 -10.98 -26.95
CA THR A 203 2.30 -11.37 -28.27
C THR A 203 2.06 -10.27 -29.30
N HIS A 204 0.90 -9.61 -29.27
CA HIS A 204 0.61 -8.47 -30.15
C HIS A 204 1.46 -7.24 -29.80
N MET A 205 1.60 -6.92 -28.52
CA MET A 205 2.45 -5.82 -28.07
C MET A 205 3.91 -6.04 -28.47
N GLU A 206 4.44 -7.26 -28.33
CA GLU A 206 5.79 -7.61 -28.76
C GLU A 206 5.96 -7.47 -30.27
N ALA A 207 5.03 -8.04 -31.06
CA ALA A 207 5.10 -8.01 -32.52
C ALA A 207 5.02 -6.58 -33.10
N ALA A 208 4.27 -5.69 -32.44
CA ALA A 208 4.12 -4.29 -32.83
C ALA A 208 5.07 -3.34 -32.07
N ASN A 209 5.97 -3.87 -31.21
CA ASN A 209 6.88 -3.10 -30.37
C ASN A 209 6.18 -2.00 -29.54
N LEU A 210 5.02 -2.32 -28.97
CA LEU A 210 4.18 -1.40 -28.21
C LEU A 210 4.58 -1.36 -26.74
N ARG A 211 4.43 -0.19 -26.11
CA ARG A 211 4.69 0.00 -24.68
C ARG A 211 3.42 -0.17 -23.86
N ASN A 212 2.31 0.40 -24.31
CA ASN A 212 1.04 0.37 -23.60
C ASN A 212 -0.01 -0.45 -24.37
N VAL A 213 -0.93 -1.08 -23.62
CA VAL A 213 -2.09 -1.80 -24.14
C VAL A 213 -3.00 -0.84 -24.90
N ASP A 214 -3.06 0.43 -24.50
CA ASP A 214 -3.86 1.47 -25.19
C ASP A 214 -3.40 1.75 -26.62
N ASP A 215 -2.14 1.42 -26.94
CA ASP A 215 -1.55 1.57 -28.26
C ASP A 215 -1.89 0.39 -29.20
N LEU A 216 -2.64 -0.62 -28.72
CA LEU A 216 -3.04 -1.75 -29.55
C LEU A 216 -3.94 -1.29 -30.72
N PRO A 217 -3.78 -1.90 -31.91
CA PRO A 217 -4.55 -1.52 -33.08
C PRO A 217 -6.07 -1.66 -32.85
N ASP A 218 -6.85 -0.67 -33.28
CA ASP A 218 -8.31 -0.70 -33.11
C ASP A 218 -8.99 -1.96 -33.67
N PRO A 219 -8.54 -2.60 -34.79
CA PRO A 219 -9.10 -3.88 -35.22
C PRO A 219 -8.92 -5.01 -34.20
N PHE A 220 -7.81 -5.03 -33.46
CA PHE A 220 -7.57 -5.99 -32.38
C PHE A 220 -8.47 -5.72 -31.18
N LEU A 221 -8.63 -4.44 -30.81
CA LEU A 221 -9.53 -4.03 -29.73
C LEU A 221 -10.99 -4.37 -30.06
N GLN A 222 -11.44 -4.15 -31.29
CA GLN A 222 -12.77 -4.53 -31.77
C GLN A 222 -12.99 -6.04 -31.74
N GLN A 223 -12.01 -6.84 -32.19
CA GLN A 223 -12.11 -8.30 -32.20
C GLN A 223 -12.20 -8.88 -30.78
N THR A 224 -11.61 -8.19 -29.81
CA THR A 224 -11.55 -8.63 -28.42
C THR A 224 -12.64 -8.02 -27.54
N GLY A 225 -13.45 -7.09 -28.07
CA GLY A 225 -14.49 -6.38 -27.32
C GLY A 225 -13.92 -5.36 -26.32
N TRP A 226 -12.66 -4.97 -26.45
CA TRP A 226 -12.03 -3.98 -25.58
C TRP A 226 -12.54 -2.58 -25.92
N VAL A 227 -13.13 -1.91 -24.94
CA VAL A 227 -13.49 -0.49 -25.02
C VAL A 227 -12.40 0.30 -24.30
N LYS A 228 -11.81 1.30 -24.97
CA LYS A 228 -10.83 2.21 -24.36
C LYS A 228 -11.51 2.97 -23.22
N ASP A 229 -11.22 2.61 -21.97
CA ASP A 229 -11.63 3.39 -20.80
C ASP A 229 -10.65 4.53 -20.60
N THR A 230 -11.09 5.75 -20.92
CA THR A 230 -10.28 6.98 -20.80
C THR A 230 -9.98 7.39 -19.35
N ALA A 231 -10.42 6.60 -18.37
CA ALA A 231 -10.32 6.90 -16.94
C ALA A 231 -9.20 6.14 -16.22
N ASN A 232 -8.53 5.20 -16.88
CA ASN A 232 -7.43 4.46 -16.25
C ASN A 232 -6.12 5.24 -16.40
N ASP A 233 -5.55 5.62 -15.26
CA ASP A 233 -4.32 6.38 -15.18
C ASP A 233 -3.17 5.61 -15.85
N LYS A 234 -2.29 6.36 -16.53
CA LYS A 234 -1.25 5.82 -17.40
C LYS A 234 -0.38 4.79 -16.69
N CYS A 235 -0.20 3.63 -17.33
CA CYS A 235 0.87 2.69 -17.01
C CYS A 235 2.22 3.28 -17.48
N ASP A 236 2.66 4.38 -16.87
CA ASP A 236 3.92 5.09 -17.15
C ASP A 236 5.11 4.45 -16.40
N SER A 237 5.15 3.12 -16.25
CA SER A 237 6.38 2.45 -15.84
C SER A 237 7.27 2.26 -17.06
N ALA A 238 8.59 2.45 -16.88
CA ALA A 238 9.60 2.19 -17.89
C ALA A 238 9.72 0.66 -18.11
N VAL A 239 8.67 0.05 -18.64
CA VAL A 239 8.59 -1.38 -18.89
C VAL A 239 9.55 -1.72 -20.02
N GLU A 240 10.45 -2.67 -19.77
CA GLU A 240 11.24 -3.28 -20.84
C GLU A 240 10.30 -3.75 -21.94
N THR A 241 10.51 -3.24 -23.16
CA THR A 241 9.65 -3.57 -24.30
C THR A 241 9.78 -5.03 -24.72
N ASP A 242 10.94 -5.66 -24.44
CA ASP A 242 11.18 -7.08 -24.71
C ASP A 242 10.38 -7.96 -23.73
N ARG A 243 9.23 -8.43 -24.21
CA ARG A 243 8.34 -9.34 -23.48
C ARG A 243 8.64 -10.80 -23.80
N THR A 244 9.72 -11.11 -24.53
CA THR A 244 10.05 -12.47 -24.96
C THR A 244 10.18 -13.42 -23.77
N ALA A 245 10.80 -12.98 -22.68
CA ALA A 245 10.94 -13.80 -21.48
C ALA A 245 9.59 -14.10 -20.81
N MET A 246 8.70 -13.11 -20.71
CA MET A 246 7.35 -13.27 -20.17
C MET A 246 6.49 -14.18 -21.07
N ILE A 247 6.51 -13.97 -22.38
CA ILE A 247 5.80 -14.80 -23.36
C ILE A 247 6.26 -16.27 -23.27
N ARG A 248 7.58 -16.50 -23.21
CA ARG A 248 8.14 -17.86 -23.03
C ARG A 248 7.70 -18.47 -21.71
N LEU A 249 7.71 -17.70 -20.63
CA LEU A 249 7.26 -18.16 -19.31
C LEU A 249 5.79 -18.61 -19.36
N LEU A 250 4.91 -17.76 -19.86
CA LEU A 250 3.47 -18.07 -19.94
C LEU A 250 3.20 -19.30 -20.81
N ARG A 251 3.82 -19.40 -22.00
CA ARG A 251 3.70 -20.59 -22.87
C ARG A 251 4.17 -21.86 -22.19
N LYS A 252 5.31 -21.81 -21.49
CA LYS A 252 5.84 -22.96 -20.73
C LYS A 252 4.85 -23.46 -19.69
N HIS A 253 4.01 -22.57 -19.15
CA HIS A 253 3.00 -22.88 -18.14
C HIS A 253 1.57 -23.03 -18.72
N GLY A 254 1.45 -23.29 -20.02
CA GLY A 254 0.18 -23.68 -20.65
C GLY A 254 -0.70 -22.53 -21.12
N ALA A 255 -0.21 -21.28 -21.09
CA ALA A 255 -0.95 -20.17 -21.67
C ALA A 255 -1.13 -20.35 -23.18
N THR A 256 -2.34 -20.04 -23.67
CA THR A 256 -2.69 -20.10 -25.09
C THR A 256 -3.16 -18.74 -25.59
N THR A 257 -3.04 -18.51 -26.90
CA THR A 257 -3.55 -17.31 -27.57
C THR A 257 -5.00 -17.47 -28.03
N THR A 258 -5.62 -18.62 -27.77
CA THR A 258 -6.97 -18.95 -28.25
C THR A 258 -8.02 -18.29 -27.37
N ILE A 259 -8.91 -17.51 -27.99
CA ILE A 259 -10.12 -17.00 -27.34
C ILE A 259 -11.10 -18.18 -27.27
N GLN A 260 -11.31 -18.75 -26.08
CA GLN A 260 -12.39 -19.72 -25.88
C GLN A 260 -13.72 -18.97 -25.96
N LYS A 261 -14.54 -19.31 -26.97
CA LYS A 261 -15.91 -18.82 -27.15
C LYS A 261 -16.87 -19.59 -26.26
#